data_AF-A0A915JDM3-F1
#
_entry.id   AF-A0A915JDM3-F1
#
_cell.length_a   1.000
_cell.length_b   1.000
_cell.length_c   1.000
_cell.angle_alpha   90.00
_cell.angle_beta   90.00
_cell.angle_gamma   90.00
#
_symmetry.space_group_name_H-M   'P 1'
#
loop_
_entity.id
_entity.type
_entity.pdbx_description
1 polymer ?
#
loop_
_entity_poly.entity_id
_entity_poly.type
_entity_poly.pdbx_seq_one_letter_code
_entity_poly.pdbx_strand_id
1 'polypeptide(L)'
;NAFCAGAAGGGKTTILKQLRILHQDKFEESELRQHKRVIHANIVKMAAEILEYLLQHNQELSKVSAAGCIDIFKKVDYNRSEFVINPDLATLLLALRADTVFRHCYMQTAELSFMVSTKYYFENLDRICAPEYTPNDQDILRNRVSTTGVVELRLTIQGRPFR
;
A
#
# COMPACT_ATOMS: atom_id res chain seq x y z
N ASN A 1 16.35 -21.16 18.12
CA ASN A 1 16.63 -19.71 18.14
C ASN A 1 17.19 -19.31 16.79
N ALA A 2 16.33 -18.94 15.84
CA ALA A 2 16.80 -18.35 14.58
C ALA A 2 16.75 -16.82 14.67
N PHE A 3 17.84 -16.22 15.16
CA PHE A 3 18.05 -14.78 15.07
C PHE A 3 18.48 -14.42 13.66
N CYS A 4 17.57 -13.89 12.83
CA CYS A 4 17.97 -13.18 11.61
C CYS A 4 18.41 -11.76 11.97
N ALA A 5 19.62 -11.63 12.49
CA ALA A 5 20.33 -10.36 12.60
C ALA A 5 20.77 -9.93 11.18
N GLY A 6 20.04 -9.00 10.60
CA GLY A 6 20.45 -8.30 9.38
C GLY A 6 19.90 -6.89 9.42
N ALA A 7 20.64 -5.94 8.86
CA ALA A 7 20.37 -4.51 8.92
C ALA A 7 18.91 -4.09 8.64
N ALA A 8 18.52 -2.98 9.27
CA ALA A 8 17.27 -2.28 9.05
C ALA A 8 17.10 -1.99 7.55
N GLY A 9 16.07 -2.59 6.93
CA GLY A 9 15.73 -2.44 5.51
C GLY A 9 15.62 -3.72 4.69
N GLY A 10 16.26 -4.82 5.12
CA GLY A 10 16.46 -6.00 4.25
C GLY A 10 15.36 -7.08 4.28
N GLY A 11 14.07 -6.77 4.05
CA GLY A 11 13.08 -7.80 3.67
C GLY A 11 12.63 -8.80 4.75
N LYS A 12 12.96 -8.59 6.04
CA LYS A 12 12.56 -9.47 7.16
C LYS A 12 11.05 -9.64 7.30
N THR A 13 10.30 -8.56 7.14
CA THR A 13 8.82 -8.59 7.15
C THR A 13 8.27 -9.37 5.96
N THR A 14 8.94 -9.33 4.81
CA THR A 14 8.56 -10.08 3.61
C THR A 14 8.76 -11.57 3.83
N ILE A 15 9.87 -11.99 4.44
CA ILE A 15 10.15 -13.40 4.75
C ILE A 15 9.14 -13.94 5.78
N LEU A 16 8.82 -13.18 6.83
CA LEU A 16 7.83 -13.59 7.83
C LEU A 16 6.41 -13.67 7.26
N LYS A 17 6.02 -12.72 6.40
CA LYS A 17 4.74 -12.78 5.68
C LYS A 17 4.69 -13.97 4.72
N GLN A 18 5.78 -14.23 3.99
CA GLN A 18 5.89 -15.40 3.10
C GLN A 18 5.79 -16.72 3.87
N LEU A 19 6.44 -16.83 5.04
CA LEU A 19 6.32 -18.01 5.91
C LEU A 19 4.90 -18.22 6.42
N ARG A 20 4.19 -17.17 6.84
CA ARG A 20 2.78 -17.29 7.27
C ARG A 20 1.86 -17.76 6.14
N ILE A 21 2.01 -17.20 4.94
CA ILE A 21 1.25 -17.61 3.76
C ILE A 21 1.52 -19.07 3.42
N LEU A 22 2.79 -19.51 3.50
CA LEU A 22 3.18 -20.91 3.27
C LEU A 22 2.63 -21.87 4.34
N HIS A 23 2.47 -21.42 5.58
CA HIS A 23 1.97 -22.24 6.70
C HIS A 23 0.43 -22.28 6.85
N GLN A 24 -0.31 -21.62 5.96
CA GLN A 24 -1.79 -21.61 5.93
C GLN A 24 -2.48 -21.11 7.22
N ASP A 25 -1.77 -20.41 8.10
CA ASP A 25 -2.42 -19.68 9.20
C ASP A 25 -3.21 -18.52 8.57
N LYS A 26 -4.53 -18.62 8.59
CA LYS A 26 -5.42 -17.56 8.09
C LYS A 26 -5.24 -16.33 8.98
N PHE A 27 -5.01 -15.17 8.37
CA PHE A 27 -5.01 -13.89 9.09
C PHE A 27 -6.34 -13.68 9.81
N GLU A 28 -6.27 -13.19 11.05
CA GLU A 28 -7.47 -12.81 11.78
C GLU A 28 -8.16 -11.60 11.13
N GLU A 29 -9.47 -11.45 11.29
CA GLU A 29 -10.19 -10.30 10.73
C GLU A 29 -9.66 -8.94 11.22
N SER A 30 -9.17 -8.90 12.47
CA SER A 30 -8.51 -7.73 13.07
C SER A 30 -7.24 -7.34 12.31
N GLU A 31 -6.39 -8.32 11.98
CA GLU A 31 -5.17 -8.15 11.19
C GLU A 31 -5.50 -7.72 9.76
N LEU A 32 -6.51 -8.32 9.13
CA LEU A 32 -6.96 -7.94 7.79
C LEU A 32 -7.48 -6.49 7.74
N ARG A 33 -8.23 -6.06 8.77
CA ARG A 33 -8.68 -4.66 8.90
C ARG A 33 -7.49 -3.71 9.02
N GLN A 34 -6.48 -4.06 9.82
CA GLN A 34 -5.27 -3.25 9.95
C GLN A 34 -4.50 -3.17 8.63
N HIS A 35 -4.36 -4.27 7.90
CA HIS A 35 -3.73 -4.28 6.59
C HIS A 35 -4.50 -3.44 5.57
N LYS A 36 -5.83 -3.57 5.52
CA LYS A 36 -6.71 -2.78 4.64
C LYS A 36 -6.47 -1.29 4.83
N ARG A 37 -6.47 -0.82 6.08
CA ARG A 37 -6.20 0.58 6.44
C ARG A 37 -4.86 1.06 5.88
N VAL A 38 -3.79 0.30 6.15
CA VAL A 38 -2.43 0.71 5.73
C VAL A 38 -2.31 0.70 4.21
N ILE A 39 -2.91 -0.27 3.51
CA ILE A 39 -2.94 -0.32 2.05
C ILE A 39 -3.66 0.91 1.49
N HIS A 40 -4.84 1.24 2.02
CA HIS A 40 -5.61 2.41 1.62
C HIS A 40 -4.84 3.71 1.84
N ALA A 41 -4.21 3.88 3.00
CA ALA A 41 -3.39 5.05 3.30
C ALA A 41 -2.18 5.17 2.35
N ASN A 42 -1.51 4.06 2.08
CA ASN A 42 -0.38 4.00 1.16
C ASN A 42 -0.79 4.42 -0.26
N ILE A 43 -1.97 4.00 -0.74
CA ILE A 43 -2.46 4.38 -2.09
C ILE A 43 -2.68 5.88 -2.21
N VAL A 44 -3.32 6.50 -1.21
CA VAL A 44 -3.53 7.95 -1.20
C VAL A 44 -2.18 8.69 -1.16
N LYS A 45 -1.25 8.22 -0.34
CA LYS A 45 0.11 8.77 -0.28
C LYS A 45 0.84 8.67 -1.62
N MET A 46 0.82 7.48 -2.25
CA MET A 46 1.42 7.27 -3.58
C MET A 46 0.81 8.19 -4.63
N ALA A 47 -0.51 8.37 -4.61
CA ALA A 47 -1.19 9.27 -5.53
C ALA A 47 -0.73 10.72 -5.32
N ALA A 48 -0.65 11.19 -4.07
CA ALA A 48 -0.16 12.53 -3.76
C ALA A 48 1.29 12.74 -4.22
N GLU A 49 2.19 11.79 -3.96
CA GLU A 49 3.60 11.86 -4.38
C GLU A 49 3.74 11.94 -5.92
N ILE A 50 2.94 11.16 -6.66
CA ILE A 50 2.91 11.25 -8.14
C ILE A 50 2.43 12.63 -8.59
N LEU A 51 1.35 13.14 -8.00
CA LEU A 51 0.82 14.46 -8.38
C LEU A 51 1.81 15.59 -8.08
N GLU A 52 2.51 15.53 -6.95
CA GLU A 52 3.55 16.50 -6.59
C GLU A 52 4.71 16.44 -7.59
N TYR A 53 5.12 15.24 -8.01
CA TYR A 53 6.11 15.08 -9.07
C TYR A 53 5.66 15.72 -10.40
N LEU A 54 4.41 15.46 -10.83
CA LEU A 54 3.87 16.04 -12.06
C LEU A 54 3.87 17.57 -12.01
N LEU A 55 3.46 18.17 -10.89
CA LEU A 55 3.51 19.62 -10.69
C LEU A 55 4.94 20.18 -10.77
N GLN A 56 5.91 19.52 -10.13
CA GLN A 56 7.32 19.95 -10.16
C GLN A 56 7.92 19.93 -11.57
N HIS A 57 7.41 19.05 -12.45
CA HIS A 57 7.89 18.90 -13.82
C HIS A 57 6.99 19.59 -14.85
N ASN A 58 6.05 20.43 -14.41
CA ASN A 58 5.09 21.15 -15.26
C ASN A 58 4.30 20.21 -16.20
N GLN A 59 3.98 19.01 -15.73
CA GLN A 59 3.12 18.07 -16.44
C GLN A 59 1.67 18.23 -15.98
N GLU A 60 0.78 18.49 -16.92
CA GLU A 60 -0.64 18.69 -16.65
C GLU A 60 -1.45 17.41 -16.88
N LEU A 61 -2.42 17.18 -16.00
CA LEU A 61 -3.42 16.12 -16.19
C LEU A 61 -4.51 16.60 -17.14
N SER A 62 -5.15 15.66 -17.81
CA SER A 62 -6.10 15.94 -18.90
C SER A 62 -7.48 16.41 -18.40
N LYS A 63 -7.90 15.95 -17.22
CA LYS A 63 -9.30 16.11 -16.74
C LYS A 63 -9.45 16.77 -15.38
N VAL A 64 -8.41 16.71 -14.54
CA VAL A 64 -8.48 17.17 -13.14
C VAL A 64 -7.26 18.01 -12.82
N SER A 65 -7.39 18.98 -11.92
CA SER A 65 -6.24 19.77 -11.46
C SER A 65 -5.40 18.94 -10.48
N ALA A 66 -4.11 18.75 -10.78
CA ALA A 66 -3.19 18.07 -9.87
C ALA A 66 -3.11 18.76 -8.50
N ALA A 67 -3.04 20.10 -8.49
CA ALA A 67 -3.05 20.89 -7.26
C ALA A 67 -4.35 20.71 -6.46
N GLY A 68 -5.51 20.75 -7.12
CA GLY A 68 -6.79 20.51 -6.46
C GLY A 68 -6.90 19.11 -5.86
N CYS A 69 -6.38 18.09 -6.54
CA CYS A 69 -6.33 16.72 -6.03
C CYS A 69 -5.41 16.59 -4.80
N ILE A 70 -4.24 17.22 -4.84
CA ILE A 70 -3.31 17.26 -3.69
C ILE A 70 -3.96 17.92 -2.48
N ASP A 71 -4.68 19.04 -2.67
CA ASP A 71 -5.37 19.73 -1.58
C ASP A 71 -6.45 18.84 -0.93
N ILE A 72 -7.16 18.04 -1.74
CA ILE A 72 -8.09 17.03 -1.22
C ILE A 72 -7.32 16.00 -0.39
N PHE A 73 -6.25 15.41 -0.92
CA PHE A 73 -5.48 14.39 -0.21
C PHE A 73 -4.82 14.91 1.08
N LYS A 74 -4.39 16.18 1.13
CA LYS A 74 -3.85 16.82 2.34
C LYS A 74 -4.89 17.06 3.42
N LYS A 75 -6.16 17.28 3.04
CA LYS A 75 -7.28 17.42 3.99
C LYS A 75 -7.74 16.07 4.55
N VAL A 76 -7.41 14.98 3.86
CA VAL A 76 -7.71 13.63 4.33
C VAL A 76 -6.64 13.19 5.33
N ASP A 77 -7.03 13.02 6.59
CA ASP A 77 -6.17 12.35 7.56
C ASP A 77 -6.14 10.84 7.30
N TYR A 78 -5.26 10.42 6.39
CA TYR A 78 -5.02 9.02 6.08
C TYR A 78 -4.10 8.30 7.09
N ASN A 79 -3.62 9.01 8.14
CA ASN A 79 -2.86 8.40 9.24
C ASN A 79 -3.75 7.94 10.39
N ARG A 80 -5.04 8.34 10.39
CA ARG A 80 -6.01 7.92 11.41
C ARG A 80 -6.13 6.40 11.52
N SER A 81 -6.47 5.92 12.71
CA SER A 81 -6.59 4.49 13.05
C SER A 81 -7.66 3.72 12.26
N GLU A 82 -8.57 4.42 11.59
CA GLU A 82 -9.70 3.84 10.85
C GLU A 82 -9.79 4.42 9.43
N PHE A 83 -8.66 4.73 8.81
CA PHE A 83 -8.66 5.20 7.43
C PHE A 83 -9.14 4.11 6.46
N VAL A 84 -10.10 4.47 5.61
CA VAL A 84 -10.60 3.67 4.49
C VAL A 84 -10.90 4.63 3.35
N ILE A 85 -10.58 4.24 2.12
CA ILE A 85 -10.97 4.99 0.92
C ILE A 85 -12.50 4.98 0.82
N ASN A 86 -13.10 6.17 0.88
CA ASN A 86 -14.54 6.34 0.69
C ASN A 86 -14.89 6.42 -0.82
N PRO A 87 -16.18 6.38 -1.19
CA PRO A 87 -16.59 6.40 -2.60
C PRO A 87 -16.09 7.61 -3.40
N ASP A 88 -16.02 8.79 -2.78
CA ASP A 88 -15.55 10.01 -3.43
C ASP A 88 -14.06 9.93 -3.76
N LEU A 89 -13.24 9.48 -2.80
CA LEU A 89 -11.82 9.24 -3.00
C LEU A 89 -11.57 8.10 -4.00
N ALA A 90 -12.38 7.04 -3.97
CA ALA A 90 -12.30 5.96 -4.96
C ALA A 90 -12.54 6.50 -6.38
N THR A 91 -13.57 7.31 -6.57
CA THR A 91 -13.87 7.94 -7.86
C THR A 91 -12.71 8.80 -8.34
N LEU A 92 -12.14 9.61 -7.46
CA LEU A 92 -10.97 10.44 -7.77
C LEU A 92 -9.75 9.60 -8.16
N LEU A 93 -9.42 8.58 -7.37
CA LEU A 93 -8.26 7.70 -7.64
C LEU A 93 -8.43 6.93 -8.96
N LEU A 94 -9.65 6.46 -9.26
CA LEU A 94 -9.95 5.80 -10.53
C LEU A 94 -9.83 6.76 -11.72
N ALA A 95 -10.26 8.01 -11.56
CA ALA A 95 -10.09 9.05 -12.58
C ALA A 95 -8.61 9.37 -12.82
N LEU A 96 -7.81 9.48 -11.76
CA LEU A 96 -6.36 9.68 -11.84
C LEU A 96 -5.67 8.52 -12.56
N ARG A 97 -6.00 7.27 -12.21
CA ARG A 97 -5.45 6.09 -12.89
C ARG A 97 -5.75 6.07 -14.39
N ALA A 98 -6.93 6.55 -14.78
CA ALA A 98 -7.34 6.60 -16.19
C ALA A 98 -6.66 7.72 -16.99
N ASP A 99 -6.04 8.69 -16.32
CA ASP A 99 -5.28 9.75 -16.97
C ASP A 99 -3.95 9.22 -17.54
N THR A 100 -3.65 9.56 -18.78
CA THR A 100 -2.48 9.04 -19.50
C THR A 100 -1.16 9.55 -18.92
N VAL A 101 -1.11 10.80 -18.44
CA VAL A 101 0.08 11.42 -17.87
C VAL A 101 0.37 10.81 -16.50
N PHE A 102 -0.67 10.71 -15.66
CA PHE A 102 -0.56 10.02 -14.37
C PHE A 102 -0.11 8.56 -14.54
N ARG A 103 -0.71 7.85 -15.50
CA ARG A 103 -0.38 6.46 -15.81
C ARG A 103 1.05 6.29 -16.31
N HIS A 104 1.49 7.16 -17.20
CA HIS A 104 2.86 7.14 -17.70
C HIS A 104 3.87 7.29 -16.55
N CYS A 105 3.60 8.22 -15.63
CA CYS A 105 4.45 8.46 -14.48
C CYS A 105 4.64 7.21 -13.61
N TYR A 106 3.56 6.51 -13.22
CA TYR A 106 3.69 5.32 -12.37
C TYR A 106 4.17 4.06 -13.11
N MET A 107 4.11 4.05 -14.45
CA MET A 107 4.59 2.92 -15.26
C MET A 107 6.09 2.99 -15.55
N GLN A 108 6.68 4.18 -15.57
CA GLN A 108 8.10 4.40 -15.85
C GLN A 108 9.00 4.46 -14.60
N THR A 109 8.46 4.14 -13.42
CA THR A 109 9.11 4.32 -12.09
C THR A 109 10.32 3.43 -11.81
N ALA A 110 10.97 2.84 -12.82
CA ALA A 110 12.28 2.22 -12.59
C ALA A 110 13.31 3.23 -12.03
N GLU A 111 13.12 4.53 -12.32
CA GLU A 111 14.01 5.62 -11.89
C GLU A 111 13.56 6.35 -10.62
N LEU A 112 12.29 6.21 -10.22
CA LEU A 112 11.75 6.86 -9.03
C LEU A 112 11.76 5.86 -7.86
N SER A 113 12.67 6.09 -6.90
CA SER A 113 12.82 5.30 -5.65
C SER A 113 11.52 5.17 -4.82
N PHE A 114 10.47 5.91 -5.17
CA PHE A 114 9.14 5.85 -4.60
C PHE A 114 8.32 4.68 -5.18
N MET A 115 8.47 3.55 -4.48
CA MET A 115 7.48 2.48 -4.34
C MET A 115 7.35 1.50 -5.51
N VAL A 116 8.18 0.44 -5.44
CA VAL A 116 8.10 -0.81 -6.24
C VAL A 116 6.68 -1.41 -6.31
N SER A 117 5.82 -1.10 -5.33
CA SER A 117 4.45 -1.60 -5.24
C SER A 117 3.39 -0.68 -5.87
N THR A 118 3.74 0.54 -6.27
CA THR A 118 2.81 1.53 -6.85
C THR A 118 2.06 0.96 -8.04
N LYS A 119 2.80 0.44 -9.03
CA LYS A 119 2.23 -0.17 -10.23
C LYS A 119 1.20 -1.25 -9.88
N TYR A 120 1.51 -2.14 -8.93
CA TYR A 120 0.60 -3.20 -8.52
C TYR A 120 -0.72 -2.65 -7.98
N TYR A 121 -0.66 -1.68 -7.06
CA TYR A 121 -1.87 -1.15 -6.44
C TYR A 121 -2.74 -0.39 -7.43
N PHE A 122 -2.14 0.43 -8.30
CA PHE A 122 -2.91 1.14 -9.32
C PHE A 122 -3.49 0.19 -10.38
N GLU A 123 -2.77 -0.86 -10.80
CA GLU A 123 -3.35 -1.88 -11.70
C GLU A 123 -4.51 -2.66 -11.06
N ASN A 124 -4.53 -2.79 -9.72
CA ASN A 124 -5.58 -3.50 -8.98
C ASN A 124 -6.59 -2.56 -8.30
N LEU A 125 -6.59 -1.28 -8.65
CA LEU A 125 -7.32 -0.25 -7.93
C LEU A 125 -8.83 -0.50 -7.88
N ASP A 126 -9.43 -1.02 -8.95
CA ASP A 126 -10.87 -1.36 -8.99
C ASP A 126 -11.24 -2.34 -7.87
N ARG A 127 -10.43 -3.38 -7.66
CA ARG A 127 -10.64 -4.38 -6.61
C ARG A 127 -10.42 -3.79 -5.22
N ILE A 128 -9.44 -2.89 -5.07
CA ILE A 128 -9.05 -2.33 -3.77
C ILE A 128 -10.03 -1.24 -3.30
N CYS A 129 -10.66 -0.53 -4.24
CA CYS A 129 -11.69 0.47 -3.99
C CYS A 129 -13.11 -0.12 -3.88
N ALA A 130 -13.29 -1.43 -4.13
CA ALA A 130 -14.58 -2.09 -3.97
C ALA A 130 -15.04 -2.04 -2.49
N PRO A 131 -16.36 -1.89 -2.22
CA PRO A 131 -16.89 -1.86 -0.85
C PRO A 131 -16.49 -3.09 -0.02
N GLU A 132 -16.60 -4.27 -0.64
CA GLU A 132 -16.31 -5.58 -0.03
C GLU A 132 -14.82 -5.96 -0.10
N TYR A 133 -13.92 -4.99 -0.33
CA TYR A 133 -12.50 -5.27 -0.43
C TYR A 133 -11.94 -5.84 0.89
N THR A 134 -11.37 -7.04 0.81
CA THR A 134 -10.51 -7.63 1.85
C THR A 134 -9.12 -7.88 1.27
N PRO A 135 -8.03 -7.49 1.96
CA PRO A 135 -6.67 -7.71 1.48
C PRO A 135 -6.39 -9.19 1.23
N ASN A 136 -5.82 -9.49 0.07
CA ASN A 136 -5.27 -10.80 -0.20
C ASN A 136 -3.79 -10.88 0.21
N ASP A 137 -3.23 -12.08 0.15
CA ASP A 137 -1.82 -12.33 0.48
C ASP A 137 -0.85 -11.43 -0.30
N GLN A 138 -1.14 -11.16 -1.57
CA GLN A 138 -0.30 -10.32 -2.43
C GLN A 138 -0.34 -8.85 -2.02
N ASP A 139 -1.51 -8.35 -1.61
CA ASP A 139 -1.69 -7.01 -1.06
C ASP A 139 -0.88 -6.89 0.24
N ILE A 140 -1.00 -7.88 1.13
CA ILE A 140 -0.30 -7.88 2.42
C ILE A 140 1.22 -7.94 2.20
N LEU A 141 1.70 -8.78 1.29
CA LEU A 141 3.12 -8.91 0.95
C LEU A 141 3.71 -7.61 0.39
N ARG A 142 2.98 -6.95 -0.52
CA ARG A 142 3.40 -5.70 -1.15
C ARG A 142 3.16 -4.48 -0.27
N ASN A 143 2.41 -4.62 0.82
CA ASN A 143 2.19 -3.54 1.75
C ASN A 143 3.47 -3.25 2.54
N ARG A 144 4.05 -2.07 2.30
CA ARG A 144 5.16 -1.55 3.09
C ARG A 144 4.60 -1.12 4.44
N VAL A 145 4.94 -1.89 5.47
CA VAL A 145 4.80 -1.45 6.86
C VAL A 145 6.19 -1.01 7.29
N SER A 146 6.38 0.29 7.53
CA SER A 146 7.57 0.78 8.21
C SER A 146 7.57 0.17 9.61
N THR A 147 8.45 -0.80 9.88
CA THR A 147 8.54 -1.47 11.18
C THR A 147 9.22 -0.54 12.20
N THR A 148 8.51 0.47 12.69
CA THR A 148 8.81 1.11 13.96
C THR A 148 7.99 0.42 15.04
N GLY A 149 8.43 -0.78 15.42
CA GLY A 149 7.76 -1.61 16.41
C GLY A 149 8.08 -3.07 16.17
N VAL A 150 8.77 -3.70 17.12
CA VAL A 150 9.01 -5.14 17.14
C VAL A 150 7.64 -5.83 17.22
N VAL A 151 7.18 -6.42 16.12
CA VAL A 151 6.03 -7.33 16.12
C VAL A 151 6.58 -8.72 16.42
N GLU A 152 6.45 -9.19 17.66
CA GLU A 152 6.68 -10.59 18.01
C GLU A 152 5.58 -11.44 17.37
N LEU A 153 5.93 -12.11 16.27
CA LEU A 153 5.07 -13.10 15.63
C LEU A 153 5.34 -14.47 16.25
N ARG A 154 4.43 -14.98 17.08
CA ARG A 154 4.50 -16.37 17.57
C ARG A 154 3.99 -17.29 16.47
N LEU A 155 4.91 -17.96 15.76
CA LEU A 155 4.59 -18.98 14.77
C LEU A 155 4.58 -20.37 15.43
N THR A 156 3.53 -21.16 15.19
CA THR A 156 3.44 -22.55 15.64
C THR A 156 3.50 -23.44 14.41
N ILE A 157 4.63 -24.12 14.18
CA ILE A 157 4.76 -25.04 13.05
C ILE A 157 4.47 -26.45 13.57
N GLN A 158 3.44 -27.11 13.02
CA GLN A 158 3.10 -28.51 13.30
C GLN A 158 2.95 -28.84 14.80
N GLY A 159 2.25 -27.98 15.55
CA GLY A 159 2.01 -28.20 16.99
C GLY A 159 3.24 -28.02 17.88
N ARG A 160 4.34 -27.48 17.35
CA ARG A 160 5.50 -27.06 18.15
C ARG A 160 5.78 -25.57 17.93
N PRO A 161 5.96 -24.78 19.00
CA PRO A 161 6.36 -23.39 18.85
C PRO A 161 7.72 -23.35 18.15
N PHE A 162 7.82 -22.55 17.09
CA PHE A 162 9.06 -22.37 16.36
C PHE A 162 10.07 -21.65 17.27
N ARG A 163 11.13 -22.35 17.70
CA ARG A 163 12.20 -21.81 18.55
C ARG A 163 13.39 -21.39 17.72
#